data_AF-A0ABD5XPN5-F1
#
_entry.id   AF-A0ABD5XPN5-F1
#
_cell.length_a   1.000
_cell.length_b   1.000
_cell.length_c   1.000
_cell.angle_alpha   90.00
_cell.angle_beta   90.00
_cell.angle_gamma   90.00
#
_symmetry.space_group_name_H-M   'P 1'
#
loop_
_entity.id
_entity.type
_entity.pdbx_description
1 polymer ?
#
loop_
_entity_poly.entity_id
_entity_poly.type
_entity_poly.pdbx_seq_one_letter_code
_entity_poly.pdbx_strand_id
1 'polypeptide(L)'
;MAEPRSGGLPAATFRFSLVNDSDRRFAYNPYDWGLWKRVDGSWFYVAPRIVPQPLSFLPPGGTETWTLVVGGDDESAAGEGAGDAITTDRLGGGTYAFETDGSFEGQRYTESTRLAVRFVLSGDP
;
A
#
# COMPACT_ATOMS: atom_id res chain seq x y z
N MET A 1 2.67 3.68 20.39
CA MET A 1 2.42 3.58 18.93
C MET A 1 3.45 4.46 18.25
N ALA A 2 4.10 3.99 17.18
CA ALA A 2 5.00 4.82 16.39
C ALA A 2 4.21 5.97 15.75
N GLU A 3 4.81 7.15 15.63
CA GLU A 3 4.20 8.28 14.95
C GLU A 3 4.00 7.94 13.46
N PRO A 4 2.87 8.34 12.84
CA PRO A 4 2.65 8.11 11.42
C PRO A 4 3.69 8.87 10.59
N ARG A 5 4.22 8.22 9.56
CA ARG A 5 5.12 8.85 8.58
C ARG A 5 4.40 10.02 7.90
N SER A 6 5.13 11.07 7.56
CA SER A 6 4.58 12.25 6.88
C SER A 6 5.44 12.67 5.68
N GLY A 7 4.79 13.33 4.72
CA GLY A 7 5.40 13.94 3.54
C GLY A 7 4.61 15.19 3.13
N GLY A 8 5.17 16.03 2.25
CA GLY A 8 4.54 17.29 1.82
C GLY A 8 4.32 17.34 0.32
N LEU A 9 3.25 17.98 -0.12
CA LEU A 9 2.98 18.30 -1.53
C LEU A 9 3.86 19.50 -1.99
N PRO A 10 4.15 19.64 -3.31
CA PRO A 10 3.57 18.90 -4.43
C PRO A 10 4.11 17.49 -4.64
N ALA A 11 5.27 17.15 -4.07
CA ALA A 11 5.91 15.84 -4.28
C ALA A 11 6.36 15.17 -2.99
N ALA A 12 5.99 13.91 -2.79
CA ALA A 12 6.39 13.10 -1.64
C ALA A 12 6.65 11.64 -2.03
N THR A 13 7.52 10.97 -1.29
CA THR A 13 7.81 9.54 -1.51
C THR A 13 7.69 8.78 -0.20
N PHE A 14 6.95 7.67 -0.22
CA PHE A 14 6.81 6.75 0.89
C PHE A 14 7.24 5.36 0.48
N ARG A 15 7.92 4.66 1.39
CA ARG A 15 8.30 3.27 1.20
C ARG A 15 7.58 2.41 2.25
N PHE A 16 6.90 1.38 1.78
CA PHE A 16 6.21 0.39 2.60
C PHE A 16 6.89 -0.95 2.41
N SER A 17 7.06 -1.69 3.50
CA SER A 17 7.67 -3.02 3.45
C SER A 17 6.83 -4.01 4.22
N LEU A 18 6.50 -5.12 3.57
CA LEU A 18 5.93 -6.30 4.20
C LEU A 18 7.08 -7.26 4.49
N VAL A 19 7.32 -7.53 5.77
CA VAL A 19 8.35 -8.48 6.21
C VAL A 19 7.67 -9.70 6.79
N ASN A 20 8.02 -10.89 6.29
CA ASN A 20 7.53 -12.15 6.83
C ASN A 20 8.48 -12.68 7.91
N ASP A 21 8.30 -12.21 9.14
CA ASP A 21 9.06 -12.68 10.32
C ASP A 21 8.54 -14.02 10.89
N SER A 22 7.67 -14.72 10.17
CA SER A 22 7.18 -16.05 10.57
C SER A 22 8.05 -17.19 10.00
N ASP A 23 7.77 -18.41 10.43
CA ASP A 23 8.36 -19.65 9.91
C ASP A 23 7.59 -20.26 8.72
N ARG A 24 6.52 -19.60 8.24
CA ARG A 24 5.66 -20.08 7.15
C ARG A 24 5.69 -19.15 5.95
N ARG A 25 5.39 -19.67 4.76
CA ARG A 25 5.20 -18.84 3.57
C ARG A 25 3.91 -18.03 3.70
N PHE A 26 3.98 -16.76 3.30
CA PHE A 26 2.82 -15.87 3.22
C PHE A 26 2.40 -15.71 1.77
N ALA A 27 1.20 -16.17 1.43
CA ALA A 27 0.60 -16.05 0.12
C ALA A 27 -0.09 -14.70 0.01
N TYR A 28 0.27 -13.90 -0.99
CA TYR A 28 -0.24 -12.54 -1.17
C TYR A 28 -0.21 -12.14 -2.64
N ASN A 29 -0.94 -11.11 -3.02
CA ASN A 29 -0.85 -10.55 -4.36
C ASN A 29 -0.11 -9.20 -4.29
N PRO A 30 1.09 -9.05 -4.89
CA PRO A 30 1.85 -7.80 -4.83
C PRO A 30 1.18 -6.64 -5.56
N TYR A 31 0.20 -6.92 -6.42
CA TYR A 31 -0.65 -5.95 -7.09
C TYR A 31 -1.89 -5.55 -6.26
N ASP A 32 -2.26 -6.33 -5.24
CA ASP A 32 -3.44 -6.10 -4.38
C ASP A 32 -3.05 -5.30 -3.13
N TRP A 33 -2.31 -4.21 -3.35
CA TRP A 33 -2.12 -3.19 -2.32
C TRP A 33 -3.39 -2.34 -2.22
N GLY A 34 -3.54 -1.56 -1.16
CA GLY A 34 -4.67 -0.66 -0.97
C GLY A 34 -4.23 0.72 -0.52
N LEU A 35 -4.75 1.76 -1.16
CA LEU A 35 -4.60 3.15 -0.71
C LEU A 35 -5.96 3.68 -0.27
N TRP A 36 -6.02 4.20 0.95
CA TRP A 36 -7.24 4.73 1.55
C TRP A 36 -7.04 6.17 2.01
N LYS A 37 -8.00 7.07 1.78
CA LYS A 37 -8.02 8.45 2.32
C LYS A 37 -9.05 8.54 3.45
N ARG A 38 -8.69 9.21 4.55
CA ARG A 38 -9.64 9.53 5.62
C ARG A 38 -10.30 10.88 5.35
N VAL A 39 -11.63 10.88 5.25
CA VAL A 39 -12.47 12.08 5.07
C VAL A 39 -13.60 12.04 6.08
N ASP A 40 -13.78 13.11 6.84
CA ASP A 40 -14.82 13.25 7.87
C ASP A 40 -14.92 12.03 8.82
N GLY A 41 -13.75 11.54 9.23
CA GLY A 41 -13.62 10.39 10.15
C GLY A 41 -13.71 9.02 9.50
N SER A 42 -14.19 8.93 8.25
CA SER A 42 -14.40 7.69 7.49
C SER A 42 -13.27 7.41 6.49
N TRP A 43 -13.03 6.14 6.16
CA TRP A 43 -12.01 5.74 5.19
C TRP A 43 -12.63 5.43 3.83
N PHE A 44 -12.04 5.98 2.77
CA PHE A 44 -12.47 5.80 1.39
C PHE A 44 -11.34 5.18 0.58
N TYR A 45 -11.66 4.12 -0.17
CA TYR A 45 -10.70 3.47 -1.05
C TYR A 45 -10.37 4.36 -2.25
N VAL A 46 -9.08 4.48 -2.56
CA VAL A 46 -8.55 5.35 -3.61
C VAL A 46 -8.00 4.52 -4.77
N ALA A 47 -7.20 3.49 -4.47
CA ALA A 47 -6.46 2.71 -5.47
C ALA A 47 -5.98 1.36 -4.89
N PRO A 48 -5.60 0.39 -5.76
CA PRO A 48 -5.69 0.39 -7.22
C PRO A 48 -7.12 0.19 -7.71
N ARG A 49 -7.40 0.52 -8.97
CA ARG A 49 -8.72 0.28 -9.59
C ARG A 49 -8.84 -1.11 -10.18
N ILE A 50 -7.71 -1.69 -10.57
CA ILE A 50 -7.61 -3.00 -11.21
C ILE A 50 -6.46 -3.74 -10.54
N VAL A 51 -6.72 -5.00 -10.17
CA VAL A 51 -5.74 -5.87 -9.52
C VAL A 51 -5.43 -7.04 -10.46
N PRO A 52 -4.27 -7.01 -11.14
CA PRO A 52 -3.78 -8.16 -11.87
C PRO A 52 -3.56 -9.39 -10.97
N GLN A 53 -3.72 -10.58 -11.56
CA GLN A 53 -3.09 -11.80 -11.07
C GLN A 53 -1.58 -11.75 -11.42
N PRO A 54 -0.66 -12.37 -10.66
CA PRO A 54 -0.87 -13.62 -9.91
C PRO A 54 -0.67 -13.54 -8.38
N LEU A 55 -1.16 -14.59 -7.71
CA LEU A 55 -0.76 -14.94 -6.35
C LEU A 55 0.75 -15.19 -6.30
N SER A 56 1.42 -14.56 -5.34
CA SER A 56 2.84 -14.71 -5.02
C SER A 56 3.02 -15.25 -3.62
N PHE A 57 4.24 -15.69 -3.29
CA PHE A 57 4.58 -16.22 -1.97
C PHE A 57 5.82 -15.51 -1.42
N LEU A 58 5.69 -14.94 -0.22
CA LEU A 58 6.79 -14.38 0.54
C LEU A 58 7.35 -15.47 1.48
N PRO A 59 8.61 -15.92 1.31
CA PRO A 59 9.19 -16.93 2.19
C PRO A 59 9.44 -16.40 3.61
N PRO A 60 9.71 -17.29 4.59
CA PRO A 60 10.24 -16.89 5.90
C PRO A 60 11.46 -15.98 5.77
N GLY A 61 11.47 -14.85 6.47
CA GLY A 61 12.49 -13.79 6.38
C GLY A 61 12.45 -12.95 5.09
N GLY A 62 11.51 -13.23 4.18
CA GLY A 62 11.32 -12.49 2.95
C GLY A 62 10.79 -11.08 3.19
N THR A 63 11.12 -10.15 2.30
CA THR A 63 10.61 -8.78 2.31
C THR A 63 10.09 -8.39 0.94
N GLU A 64 8.86 -7.86 0.89
CA GLU A 64 8.31 -7.15 -0.27
C GLU A 64 8.32 -5.64 -0.01
N THR A 65 8.52 -4.83 -1.04
CA THR A 65 8.55 -3.37 -0.92
C THR A 65 7.71 -2.69 -2.00
N TRP A 66 6.93 -1.70 -1.58
CA TRP A 66 6.27 -0.75 -2.46
C TRP A 66 6.80 0.66 -2.22
N THR A 67 7.02 1.42 -3.29
CA THR A 67 7.32 2.85 -3.21
C THR A 67 6.14 3.63 -3.76
N LEU A 68 5.48 4.42 -2.93
CA LEU A 68 4.46 5.37 -3.35
C LEU A 68 5.13 6.71 -3.67
N VAL A 69 5.03 7.15 -4.92
CA VAL A 69 5.46 8.47 -5.38
C VAL A 69 4.22 9.31 -5.60
N VAL A 70 4.10 10.38 -4.82
CA VAL A 70 3.03 11.37 -4.89
C VAL A 70 3.58 12.58 -5.63
N GLY A 71 2.89 13.03 -6.67
CA GLY A 71 3.30 14.18 -7.48
C GLY A 71 4.53 13.91 -8.33
N GLY A 72 4.30 13.71 -9.62
CA GLY A 72 5.30 13.56 -10.67
C GLY A 72 4.67 13.87 -12.03
N ASP A 73 5.48 14.20 -13.03
CA ASP A 73 5.04 14.58 -14.38
C ASP A 73 4.48 13.41 -15.22
N ASP A 74 4.36 12.21 -14.64
CA ASP A 74 3.75 11.06 -15.30
C ASP A 74 2.23 11.10 -15.13
N GLU A 75 1.50 11.35 -16.24
CA GLU A 75 0.03 11.24 -16.37
C GLU A 75 -0.50 9.80 -16.21
N SER A 76 0.18 8.96 -15.44
CA SER A 76 -0.31 7.63 -15.09
C SER A 76 -1.29 7.78 -13.93
N ALA A 77 -2.58 7.76 -14.27
CA ALA A 77 -3.66 7.65 -13.30
C ALA A 77 -3.35 6.55 -12.27
N ALA A 78 -3.44 6.87 -10.96
CA ALA A 78 -3.24 5.99 -9.80
C ALA A 78 -2.79 4.55 -10.16
N GLY A 79 -1.47 4.37 -10.19
CA GLY A 79 -0.76 3.37 -10.98
C GLY A 79 -1.27 1.93 -10.95
N GLU A 80 -1.34 1.36 -12.14
CA GLU A 80 -1.40 -0.08 -12.38
C GLU A 80 0.04 -0.63 -12.29
N GLY A 81 0.46 -1.09 -11.11
CA GLY A 81 1.81 -1.64 -10.94
C GLY A 81 1.93 -2.59 -9.76
N ALA A 82 2.69 -3.68 -9.93
CA ALA A 82 3.35 -4.36 -8.81
C ALA A 82 4.82 -4.00 -8.82
N GLY A 83 5.40 -3.93 -7.62
CA GLY A 83 6.83 -3.79 -7.45
C GLY A 83 7.37 -2.41 -7.85
N ASP A 84 8.28 -1.93 -7.00
CA ASP A 84 9.14 -0.75 -7.11
C ASP A 84 8.53 0.65 -7.18
N ALA A 85 7.47 0.93 -7.96
CA ALA A 85 6.90 2.28 -8.01
C ALA A 85 5.39 2.32 -8.30
N ILE A 86 4.63 2.84 -7.33
CA ILE A 86 3.22 3.23 -7.45
C ILE A 86 3.22 4.75 -7.59
N THR A 87 2.94 5.26 -8.79
CA THR A 87 2.84 6.70 -9.02
C THR A 87 1.38 7.15 -8.90
N THR A 88 1.16 8.25 -8.18
CA THR A 88 -0.13 8.93 -8.10
C THR A 88 0.06 10.43 -8.24
N ASP A 89 -0.61 10.99 -9.23
CA ASP A 89 -0.48 12.36 -9.70
C ASP A 89 -1.41 13.35 -8.96
N ARG A 90 -2.37 12.87 -8.15
CA ARG A 90 -3.49 13.70 -7.66
C ARG A 90 -3.93 13.44 -6.21
N LEU A 91 -3.00 13.14 -5.30
CA LEU A 91 -3.35 13.13 -3.87
C LEU A 91 -3.28 14.55 -3.30
N GLY A 92 -4.39 15.02 -2.74
CA GLY A 92 -4.39 16.19 -1.87
C GLY A 92 -3.84 15.89 -0.48
N GLY A 93 -3.70 16.92 0.35
CA GLY A 93 -3.34 16.82 1.75
C GLY A 93 -4.36 15.98 2.53
N GLY A 94 -3.89 15.31 3.58
CA GLY A 94 -4.77 14.56 4.47
C GLY A 94 -4.11 13.34 5.12
N THR A 95 -4.94 12.53 5.75
CA THR A 95 -4.53 11.27 6.37
C THR A 95 -4.85 10.11 5.44
N TYR A 96 -3.86 9.24 5.24
CA TYR A 96 -3.95 8.10 4.34
C TYR A 96 -3.56 6.80 5.06
N ALA A 97 -3.95 5.67 4.49
CA ALA A 97 -3.47 4.35 4.89
C ALA A 97 -3.05 3.55 3.65
N PHE A 98 -1.90 2.90 3.76
CA PHE A 98 -1.44 1.88 2.81
C PHE A 98 -1.74 0.50 3.40
N GLU A 99 -2.28 -0.38 2.59
CA GLU A 99 -2.78 -1.70 2.98
C GLU A 99 -2.22 -2.79 2.06
N THR A 100 -2.08 -4.00 2.59
CA THR A 100 -1.94 -5.23 1.83
C THR A 100 -2.58 -6.37 2.61
N ASP A 101 -2.94 -7.45 1.92
CA ASP A 101 -3.47 -8.65 2.54
C ASP A 101 -2.91 -9.95 1.97
N GLY A 102 -3.11 -11.02 2.73
CA GLY A 102 -2.70 -12.35 2.35
C GLY A 102 -2.99 -13.37 3.45
N SER A 103 -2.51 -14.59 3.28
CA SER A 103 -2.68 -15.67 4.25
C SER A 103 -1.44 -16.53 4.36
N PHE A 104 -1.25 -17.19 5.51
CA PHE A 104 -0.18 -18.16 5.63
C PHE A 104 -0.55 -19.47 4.94
N GLU A 105 0.44 -20.13 4.32
CA GLU A 105 0.25 -21.40 3.62
C GLU A 105 -0.54 -22.42 4.45
N GLY A 106 -1.65 -22.94 3.93
CA GLY A 106 -2.51 -23.90 4.62
C GLY A 106 -3.70 -23.27 5.37
N GLN A 107 -3.79 -21.94 5.43
CA GLN A 107 -5.01 -21.23 5.83
C GLN A 107 -5.94 -21.03 4.64
N ARG A 108 -7.25 -20.94 4.91
CA ARG A 108 -8.24 -20.58 3.89
C ARG A 108 -8.15 -19.08 3.59
N TYR A 109 -8.56 -18.66 2.40
CA TYR A 109 -8.64 -17.23 2.05
C TYR A 109 -9.57 -16.43 2.99
N THR A 110 -10.60 -17.07 3.56
CA THR A 110 -11.48 -16.46 4.58
C THR A 110 -10.77 -16.16 5.90
N GLU A 111 -9.55 -16.64 6.08
CA GLU A 111 -8.68 -16.41 7.24
C GLU A 111 -7.54 -15.44 6.89
N SER A 112 -7.73 -14.62 5.85
CA SER A 112 -6.72 -13.65 5.44
C SER A 112 -6.42 -12.62 6.54
N THR A 113 -5.16 -12.23 6.60
CA THR A 113 -4.65 -11.16 7.45
C THR A 113 -4.52 -9.90 6.62
N ARG A 114 -5.16 -8.82 7.07
CA ARG A 114 -4.99 -7.48 6.51
C ARG A 114 -4.03 -6.67 7.35
N LEU A 115 -3.10 -5.99 6.69
CA LEU A 115 -2.06 -5.18 7.30
C LEU A 115 -2.19 -3.77 6.74
N ALA A 116 -2.27 -2.77 7.61
CA ALA A 116 -2.36 -1.38 7.19
C ALA A 116 -1.49 -0.45 8.03
N VAL A 117 -0.89 0.52 7.38
CA VAL A 117 -0.08 1.57 8.02
C VAL A 117 -0.56 2.94 7.62
N ARG A 118 -0.65 3.84 8.61
CA ARG A 118 -1.12 5.21 8.40
C ARG A 118 0.04 6.14 8.07
N PHE A 119 -0.18 7.06 7.14
CA PHE A 119 0.71 8.17 6.85
C PHE A 119 -0.08 9.47 6.61
N VAL A 120 0.62 10.60 6.58
CA VAL A 120 0.03 11.94 6.43
C VAL A 120 0.70 12.67 5.26
N LEU A 121 -0.11 13.26 4.39
CA LEU A 121 0.33 14.21 3.38
C LEU A 121 -0.04 15.62 3.83
N SER A 122 0.95 16.50 3.91
CA SER A 122 0.76 17.92 4.22
C SER A 122 0.65 18.71 2.91
N GLY A 123 -0.25 19.68 2.85
CA GLY A 123 -0.53 20.47 1.65
C GLY A 123 -2.01 20.74 1.50
N ASP A 124 -2.40 21.37 0.40
CA ASP A 124 -3.80 21.66 0.12
C ASP A 124 -4.61 20.37 -0.07
N PRO A 125 -5.83 20.27 0.50
CA PRO A 125 -6.62 19.04 0.63
C PRO A 125 -7.12 18.42 -0.69
#